data_AF-A0AAW4PNM7-F1
#
_entry.id   AF-A0AAW4PNM7-F1
#
_cell.length_a   1.000
_cell.length_b   1.000
_cell.length_c   1.000
_cell.angle_alpha   90.00
_cell.angle_beta   90.00
_cell.angle_gamma   90.00
#
_symmetry.space_group_name_H-M   'P 1'
#
loop_
_entity.id
_entity.type
_entity.pdbx_description
1 polymer ?
#
loop_
_entity_poly.entity_id
_entity_poly.type
_entity_poly.pdbx_seq_one_letter_code
_entity_poly.pdbx_strand_id
1 'polypeptide(L)' 'MSVVKWVKRALHGAQSCILYECRICGVTMDQRLDACRQCGSREIARYELC' A
#
# COMPACT_ATOMS: atom_id res chain seq x y z
N MET A 1 4.33 9.83 -33.06
CA MET A 1 5.09 9.95 -31.79
C MET A 1 4.14 9.69 -30.63
N SER A 2 4.20 8.51 -30.02
CA SER A 2 3.16 8.03 -29.08
C SER A 2 3.49 8.36 -27.63
N VAL A 3 3.31 9.63 -27.25
CA VAL A 3 3.40 10.12 -25.86
C VAL A 3 2.44 9.36 -24.93
N VAL A 4 1.32 8.88 -25.47
CA VAL A 4 0.28 8.10 -24.77
C VAL A 4 0.73 6.78 -24.14
N LYS A 5 1.78 6.12 -24.65
CA LYS A 5 2.23 4.81 -24.11
C LYS A 5 3.03 4.93 -22.81
N TRP A 6 3.58 6.11 -22.50
CA TRP A 6 4.38 6.33 -21.29
C TRP A 6 3.52 6.78 -20.11
N VAL A 7 2.49 7.60 -20.37
CA VAL A 7 1.54 8.07 -19.35
C VAL A 7 0.80 6.90 -18.68
N LYS A 8 0.40 5.87 -19.43
CA LYS A 8 -0.26 4.68 -18.87
C LYS A 8 0.62 3.89 -17.89
N ARG A 9 1.95 3.92 -18.01
CA ARG A 9 2.87 3.24 -17.09
C ARG A 9 3.12 4.04 -15.82
N ALA A 10 3.19 5.37 -15.92
CA ALA A 10 3.32 6.24 -14.75
C ALA A 10 2.05 6.21 -13.88
N LEU A 11 0.85 6.15 -14.49
CA LEU A 11 -0.42 6.07 -13.76
C LEU A 11 -0.70 4.69 -13.16
N HIS A 12 -0.16 3.60 -13.74
CA HIS A 12 -0.35 2.25 -13.20
C HIS A 12 0.38 2.02 -11.87
N GLY A 13 1.43 2.81 -11.58
CA GLY A 13 2.14 2.75 -10.29
C GLY A 13 1.45 3.50 -9.16
N ALA A 14 0.36 4.23 -9.44
CA ALA A 14 -0.24 5.19 -8.53
C ALA A 14 -1.63 4.78 -7.96
N GLN A 15 -2.09 3.54 -8.17
CA GLN A 15 -3.50 3.18 -7.91
C GLN A 15 -3.75 2.11 -6.84
N SER A 16 -2.83 1.87 -5.91
CA SER A 16 -3.25 1.26 -4.65
C SER A 16 -3.55 2.36 -3.65
N CYS A 17 -4.82 2.79 -3.58
CA CYS A 17 -5.32 3.66 -2.51
C CYS A 17 -5.44 2.93 -1.16
N ILE A 18 -4.93 1.70 -1.07
CA ILE A 18 -5.02 0.88 0.12
C ILE A 18 -3.71 1.02 0.90
N LEU A 19 -3.80 1.54 2.12
CA LEU A 19 -2.69 1.59 3.08
C LEU A 19 -2.97 0.60 4.20
N TYR A 20 -1.97 -0.20 4.57
CA TYR A 20 -2.01 -1.05 5.75
C TYR A 20 -1.13 -0.47 6.85
N GLU A 21 -1.54 -0.61 8.10
CA GLU A 21 -0.79 -0.11 9.26
C GLU A 21 -0.89 -1.07 10.43
N CYS A 22 0.23 -1.30 11.12
CA CYS A 22 0.20 -2.03 12.39
C CYS A 22 -0.33 -1.14 13.52
N ARG A 23 -1.42 -1.55 14.17
CA ARG A 23 -2.01 -0.82 15.31
C ARG A 23 -1.14 -0.82 16.57
N ILE A 24 -0.11 -1.67 16.62
CA ILE A 24 0.76 -1.81 17.79
C ILE A 24 1.99 -0.93 17.70
N CYS A 25 2.67 -0.92 16.56
CA CYS A 25 3.94 -0.19 16.40
C CYS A 25 3.89 0.93 15.35
N GLY A 26 2.76 1.14 14.67
CA GLY A 26 2.55 2.22 13.71
C GLY A 26 3.29 2.07 12.39
N VAL A 27 3.90 0.91 12.11
CA VAL A 27 4.57 0.70 10.81
C VAL A 27 3.52 0.56 9.71
N THR A 28 3.76 1.22 8.58
CA THR A 28 2.91 1.14 7.39
C THR A 28 3.41 0.10 6.40
N MET A 29 2.49 -0.50 5.65
CA MET A 29 2.75 -1.51 4.63
C MET A 29 1.92 -1.25 3.36
N ASP A 30 2.54 -1.48 2.20
CA ASP A 30 1.90 -1.38 0.89
C ASP A 30 1.11 -2.64 0.49
N GLN A 31 1.33 -3.74 1.20
CA GLN A 31 0.72 -5.05 0.94
C GLN A 31 0.00 -5.59 2.16
N ARG A 32 -1.02 -6.42 1.91
CA ARG A 32 -1.71 -7.15 2.97
C ARG A 32 -0.79 -8.22 3.52
N LEU A 33 -0.44 -8.09 4.80
CA LEU A 33 0.30 -9.09 5.56
C LEU A 33 -0.56 -9.56 6.72
N ASP A 34 -0.52 -10.85 7.04
CA ASP A 34 -1.21 -11.42 8.20
C ASP A 34 -0.55 -11.03 9.54
N ALA A 35 0.71 -10.57 9.49
CA ALA A 35 1.45 -10.10 10.64
C ALA A 35 2.39 -8.95 10.28
N CYS A 36 2.61 -8.06 11.24
CA CYS A 36 3.55 -6.96 11.15
C CYS A 36 4.99 -7.49 11.10
N ARG A 37 5.74 -7.12 10.06
CA ARG A 37 7.15 -7.49 9.89
C ARG A 37 8.10 -6.95 10.97
N GLN A 38 7.69 -5.93 11.71
CA GLN A 38 8.51 -5.28 12.73
C GLN A 38 8.30 -5.82 14.16
N CYS A 39 7.05 -5.98 14.61
CA CYS A 39 6.74 -6.47 15.96
C CYS A 39 6.04 -7.84 16.01
N GLY A 40 5.69 -8.43 14.87
CA GLY A 40 5.00 -9.72 14.78
C GLY A 40 3.50 -9.68 15.09
N SER A 41 2.93 -8.52 15.45
CA SER A 41 1.50 -8.40 15.76
C SER A 41 0.61 -8.65 14.53
N ARG A 42 -0.56 -9.25 14.75
CA ARG A 42 -1.60 -9.47 13.72
C ARG A 42 -2.65 -8.37 13.66
N GLU A 43 -2.54 -7.36 14.53
CA GLU A 43 -3.46 -6.23 14.59
C GLU A 43 -3.14 -5.22 13.48
N ILE A 44 -3.59 -5.53 12.26
CA ILE A 44 -3.35 -4.73 11.06
C ILE A 44 -4.62 -3.96 10.66
N ALA A 45 -4.54 -2.64 10.63
CA ALA A 45 -5.56 -1.76 10.06
C ALA A 45 -5.41 -1.69 8.54
N ARG A 46 -6.55 -1.60 7.83
CA ARG A 46 -6.61 -1.32 6.39
C ARG A 46 -7.37 -0.02 6.20
N TYR A 47 -6.78 0.91 5.46
CA TYR A 47 -7.38 2.18 5.09
C TYR A 47 -7.54 2.25 3.58
N GLU A 48 -8.69 2.72 3.13
CA GLU A 48 -8.92 3.14 1.75
C GLU A 48 -8.84 4.67 1.75
N LEU A 49 -7.81 5.21 1.07
CA LEU A 49 -7.47 6.63 1.04
C LEU A 49 -8.02 7.35 -0.21
N CYS A 50 -8.87 6.64 -0.95
CA CYS A 50 -9.76 7.09 -2.01
C CYS A 50 -11.14 6.51 -1.65
#